data_AF-A0A6B3C2S6-F1
#
_entry.id   AF-A0A6B3C2S6-F1
#
_cell.length_a   1.000
_cell.length_b   1.000
_cell.length_c   1.000
_cell.angle_alpha   90.00
_cell.angle_beta   90.00
_cell.angle_gamma   90.00
#
_symmetry.space_group_name_H-M   'P 1'
#
loop_
_entity.id
_entity.type
_entity.pdbx_description
1 polymer ?
#
loop_
_entity_poly.entity_id
_entity_poly.type
_entity_poly.pdbx_seq_one_letter_code
_entity_poly.pdbx_strand_id
1 'polypeptide(L)'
;MLGGGTPQPWWLPRRLLAVVSADVDLGAGVGAVWMVWLPGAVGAREHIEFLEWYDGQWRSLGGASSSVGDPADADVDVIEVRGGSGSLSFSRRLDPPRSIETALWIAAVQMYLGREVDHVLVGDRRFDASSGQRRVVAVWKGPQIRRGSRPVIVAFGRDGSELSRLGPLDSLDSRTWARVWGELGE
;
A
#
# COMPACT_ATOMS: atom_id res chain seq x y z
N MET A 1 -8.91 -6.87 -1.39
CA MET A 1 -9.95 -7.70 -0.73
C MET A 1 -9.26 -8.83 0.02
N LEU A 2 -9.42 -8.94 1.33
CA LEU A 2 -9.01 -10.14 2.08
C LEU A 2 -10.08 -11.21 1.85
N GLY A 3 -9.81 -12.22 1.02
CA GLY A 3 -10.72 -13.37 0.85
C GLY A 3 -12.13 -13.05 0.33
N GLY A 4 -12.31 -11.98 -0.46
CA GLY A 4 -13.60 -11.67 -1.11
C GLY A 4 -14.68 -11.00 -0.25
N GLY A 5 -14.41 -10.71 1.04
CA GLY A 5 -15.35 -10.06 1.95
C GLY A 5 -15.02 -8.60 2.27
N THR A 6 -15.98 -7.89 2.88
CA THR A 6 -15.75 -6.58 3.51
C THR A 6 -14.67 -6.75 4.58
N PRO A 7 -13.51 -6.07 4.48
CA PRO A 7 -12.38 -6.37 5.36
C PRO A 7 -12.61 -5.91 6.81
N GLN A 8 -13.69 -5.16 7.08
CA GLN A 8 -14.08 -4.73 8.42
C GLN A 8 -14.64 -5.91 9.25
N PRO A 9 -14.05 -6.23 10.42
CA PRO A 9 -14.63 -7.19 11.35
C PRO A 9 -16.01 -6.72 11.82
N TRP A 10 -17.03 -7.58 11.70
CA TRP A 10 -18.42 -7.24 12.01
C TRP A 10 -18.65 -6.85 13.48
N TRP A 11 -17.84 -7.40 14.39
CA TRP A 11 -17.92 -7.14 15.84
C TRP A 11 -17.20 -5.84 16.26
N LEU A 12 -16.40 -5.24 15.38
CA LEU A 12 -15.62 -4.05 15.70
C LEU A 12 -16.25 -2.79 15.09
N PRO A 13 -16.73 -1.84 15.91
CA PRO A 13 -17.34 -0.62 15.40
C PRO A 13 -16.36 0.21 14.56
N ARG A 14 -16.82 0.67 13.38
CA ARG A 14 -16.01 1.53 12.48
C ARG A 14 -15.51 2.82 13.14
N ARG A 15 -16.25 3.35 14.13
CA ARG A 15 -15.84 4.53 14.92
C ARG A 15 -14.63 4.28 15.83
N LEU A 16 -14.32 3.02 16.14
CA LEU A 16 -13.16 2.64 16.94
C LEU A 16 -11.99 2.23 16.04
N LEU A 17 -12.27 1.43 15.02
CA LEU A 17 -11.31 1.03 14.01
C LEU A 17 -12.01 0.86 12.68
N ALA A 18 -11.50 1.54 11.66
CA ALA A 18 -11.94 1.37 10.28
C ALA A 18 -10.82 0.71 9.48
N VAL A 19 -11.10 -0.44 8.86
CA VAL A 19 -10.22 -0.97 7.82
C VAL A 19 -10.39 -0.10 6.58
N VAL A 20 -9.30 0.56 6.19
CA VAL A 20 -9.24 1.41 5.01
C VAL A 20 -9.08 0.53 3.80
N SER A 21 -8.01 -0.25 3.74
CA SER A 21 -7.66 -1.04 2.58
C SER A 21 -6.98 -2.33 3.00
N ALA A 22 -7.06 -3.36 2.16
CA ALA A 22 -6.36 -4.60 2.43
C ALA A 22 -6.02 -5.35 1.14
N ASP A 23 -4.84 -5.93 1.13
CA ASP A 23 -4.28 -6.67 0.01
C ASP A 23 -3.68 -8.00 0.46
N VAL A 24 -3.81 -9.01 -0.40
CA VAL A 24 -3.28 -10.36 -0.20
C VAL A 24 -2.68 -10.83 -1.51
N ASP A 25 -1.41 -11.18 -1.46
CA ASP A 25 -0.77 -11.96 -2.52
C ASP A 25 -0.75 -13.43 -2.09
N LEU A 26 -1.72 -14.19 -2.60
CA LEU A 26 -1.83 -15.63 -2.33
C LEU A 26 -0.63 -16.42 -2.89
N GLY A 27 -0.07 -15.98 -4.02
CA GLY A 27 1.07 -16.64 -4.65
C GLY A 27 2.35 -16.48 -3.82
N ALA A 28 2.55 -15.30 -3.24
CA ALA A 28 3.68 -15.03 -2.35
C ALA A 28 3.41 -15.41 -0.87
N GLY A 29 2.15 -15.71 -0.52
CA GLY A 29 1.72 -16.03 0.83
C GLY A 29 1.84 -14.85 1.79
N VAL A 30 1.55 -13.62 1.34
CA VAL A 30 1.70 -12.39 2.14
C VAL A 30 0.46 -11.51 2.07
N GLY A 31 0.23 -10.70 3.10
CA GLY A 31 -0.89 -9.78 3.19
C GLY A 31 -0.51 -8.48 3.88
N ALA A 32 -1.29 -7.44 3.63
CA ALA A 32 -1.24 -6.20 4.40
C ALA A 32 -2.65 -5.66 4.63
N VAL A 33 -2.87 -5.10 5.82
CA VAL A 33 -4.13 -4.44 6.19
C VAL A 33 -3.80 -3.04 6.67
N TRP A 34 -4.39 -2.05 6.02
CA TRP A 34 -4.29 -0.66 6.43
C TRP A 34 -5.59 -0.23 7.12
N MET A 35 -5.44 0.31 8.33
CA MET A 35 -6.52 0.62 9.26
C MET A 35 -6.33 2.02 9.84
N VAL A 36 -7.42 2.62 10.28
CA VAL A 36 -7.43 3.86 11.07
C VAL A 36 -8.06 3.58 12.42
N TRP A 37 -7.35 3.91 13.49
CA TRP A 37 -7.84 3.86 14.87
C TRP A 37 -8.44 5.21 15.27
N LEU A 38 -9.58 5.18 15.95
CA LEU A 38 -10.43 6.33 16.28
C LEU A 38 -10.64 7.32 15.11
N PRO A 39 -11.21 6.87 13.97
CA PRO A 39 -11.40 7.75 12.82
C PRO A 39 -12.20 9.01 13.17
N GLY A 40 -11.70 10.18 12.76
CA GLY A 40 -12.35 11.48 13.00
C GLY A 40 -12.08 12.11 14.37
N ALA A 41 -11.29 11.46 15.24
CA ALA A 41 -10.88 12.04 16.51
C ALA A 41 -9.53 12.79 16.40
N VAL A 42 -9.30 13.74 17.32
CA VAL A 42 -8.04 14.53 17.45
C VAL A 42 -6.80 13.65 17.74
N GLY A 43 -6.97 12.35 17.97
CA GLY A 43 -5.89 11.37 18.16
C GLY A 43 -5.93 10.21 17.16
N ALA A 44 -6.56 10.38 16.00
CA ALA A 44 -6.67 9.30 15.01
C ALA A 44 -5.28 8.83 14.53
N ARG A 45 -5.11 7.51 14.39
CA ARG A 45 -3.85 6.88 13.97
C ARG A 45 -4.02 5.94 12.80
N GLU A 46 -3.10 6.00 11.86
CA GLU A 46 -3.00 5.03 10.77
C GLU A 46 -2.11 3.87 11.20
N HIS A 47 -2.55 2.66 10.87
CA HIS A 47 -1.86 1.44 11.18
C HIS A 47 -1.79 0.59 9.92
N ILE A 48 -0.61 0.05 9.62
CA ILE A 48 -0.45 -1.01 8.63
C ILE A 48 0.04 -2.25 9.34
N GLU A 49 -0.68 -3.35 9.15
CA GLU A 49 -0.36 -4.65 9.73
C GLU A 49 0.03 -5.63 8.61
N PHE A 50 1.15 -6.33 8.80
CA PHE A 50 1.63 -7.34 7.86
C PHE A 50 1.19 -8.74 8.26
N LEU A 51 0.83 -9.53 7.25
CA LEU A 51 0.42 -10.92 7.39
C LEU A 51 1.31 -11.81 6.52
N GLU A 52 1.60 -13.01 7.01
CA GLU A 52 2.24 -14.06 6.22
C GLU A 52 1.55 -15.40 6.44
N TRP A 53 1.38 -16.16 5.36
CA TRP A 53 0.93 -17.54 5.41
C TRP A 53 2.10 -18.43 5.84
N TYR A 54 1.99 -19.00 7.03
CA TYR A 54 3.02 -19.85 7.60
C TYR A 54 2.37 -20.99 8.38
N ASP A 55 2.82 -22.23 8.12
CA ASP A 55 2.34 -23.42 8.85
C ASP A 55 0.80 -23.55 8.81
N GLY A 56 0.26 -23.48 7.59
CA GLY A 56 -1.18 -23.67 7.32
C GLY A 56 -2.10 -22.55 7.81
N GLN A 57 -1.57 -21.40 8.25
CA GLN A 57 -2.38 -20.30 8.77
C GLN A 57 -1.78 -18.93 8.47
N TRP A 58 -2.62 -17.90 8.41
CA TRP A 58 -2.18 -16.50 8.36
C TRP A 58 -1.70 -16.04 9.74
N ARG A 59 -0.49 -15.50 9.82
CA ARG A 59 0.09 -14.94 11.05
C ARG A 59 0.41 -13.47 10.88
N SER A 60 0.13 -12.68 11.91
CA SER A 60 0.57 -11.29 12.00
C SER A 60 2.08 -11.23 12.22
N LEU A 61 2.73 -10.28 11.56
CA LEU A 61 4.15 -9.97 11.74
C LEU A 61 4.37 -8.68 12.53
N GLY A 62 3.30 -8.07 13.02
CA GLY A 62 3.28 -6.70 13.48
C GLY A 62 3.23 -5.71 12.32
N GLY A 63 3.38 -4.44 12.68
CA GLY A 63 3.06 -3.34 11.79
C GLY A 63 3.78 -2.06 12.14
N ALA A 64 3.44 -1.02 11.40
CA ALA A 64 3.85 0.35 11.70
C ALA A 64 2.61 1.18 12.01
N SER A 65 2.81 2.25 12.78
CA SER A 65 1.78 3.24 13.05
C SER A 65 2.30 4.65 12.81
N SER A 66 1.43 5.50 12.32
CA SER A 66 1.68 6.93 12.11
C SER A 66 0.46 7.72 12.56
N SER A 67 0.66 9.02 12.83
CA SER A 67 -0.48 9.94 12.91
C SER A 67 -1.22 9.91 11.58
N VAL A 68 -2.56 9.97 11.63
CA VAL A 68 -3.34 10.30 10.44
C VAL A 68 -2.87 11.68 9.98
N GLY A 69 -2.36 11.77 8.75
CA GLY A 69 -2.10 13.08 8.14
C GLY A 69 -3.41 13.81 7.88
N ASP A 70 -3.35 15.08 7.47
CA ASP A 70 -4.57 15.81 7.07
C ASP A 70 -5.45 14.95 6.14
N PRO A 71 -6.79 15.01 6.31
CA PRO A 71 -7.67 14.22 5.47
C PRO A 71 -7.34 14.51 4.02
N ALA A 72 -6.89 13.49 3.30
CA ALA A 72 -6.72 13.57 1.85
C ALA A 72 -8.06 13.52 1.12
N ASP A 73 -8.95 14.42 1.54
CA ASP A 73 -9.78 15.15 0.62
C ASP A 73 -8.96 16.24 -0.10
N ALA A 74 -7.67 16.40 0.25
CA ALA A 74 -6.69 17.04 -0.61
C ALA A 74 -6.73 16.39 -2.01
N ASP A 75 -6.83 17.23 -3.02
CA ASP A 75 -7.02 16.90 -4.43
C ASP A 75 -5.82 16.11 -4.97
N VAL A 76 -5.82 14.79 -4.78
CA VAL A 76 -4.84 13.90 -5.39
C VAL A 76 -5.08 13.94 -6.89
N ASP A 77 -4.10 14.44 -7.64
CA ASP A 77 -4.20 14.55 -9.10
C ASP A 77 -4.30 13.15 -9.73
N VAL A 78 -3.27 12.30 -9.54
CA VAL A 78 -3.26 10.92 -10.06
C VAL A 78 -2.87 9.88 -9.00
N ILE A 79 -1.63 9.87 -8.51
CA ILE A 79 -1.19 8.95 -7.44
C ILE A 79 -0.42 9.76 -6.39
N GLU A 80 -0.78 9.59 -5.11
CA GLU A 80 0.05 10.05 -4.00
C GLU A 80 0.52 8.85 -3.16
N VAL A 81 1.83 8.66 -3.03
CA VAL A 81 2.39 7.64 -2.11
C VAL A 81 2.54 8.25 -0.73
N ARG A 82 1.78 7.74 0.24
CA ARG A 82 1.76 8.26 1.62
C ARG A 82 2.80 7.64 2.53
N GLY A 83 3.18 6.41 2.22
CA GLY A 83 4.08 5.65 3.07
C GLY A 83 4.42 4.31 2.48
N GLY A 84 5.55 3.79 2.95
CA GLY A 84 5.97 2.42 2.71
C GLY A 84 6.50 1.86 4.01
N SER A 85 6.25 0.57 4.24
CA SER A 85 6.85 -0.14 5.37
C SER A 85 7.18 -1.56 4.94
N GLY A 86 7.98 -2.25 5.75
CA GLY A 86 8.26 -3.65 5.52
C GLY A 86 8.60 -4.38 6.80
N SER A 87 8.40 -5.69 6.76
CA SER A 87 8.67 -6.61 7.83
C SER A 87 9.44 -7.82 7.29
N LEU A 88 10.37 -8.34 8.08
CA LEU A 88 11.04 -9.61 7.78
C LEU A 88 10.03 -10.75 7.81
N SER A 89 10.09 -11.63 6.80
CA SER A 89 9.32 -12.87 6.76
C SER A 89 9.53 -13.70 8.05
N PHE A 90 8.45 -14.27 8.58
CA PHE A 90 8.39 -15.16 9.73
C PHE A 90 9.34 -16.35 9.60
N SER A 91 9.41 -16.96 8.40
CA SER A 91 10.34 -18.06 8.10
C SER A 91 11.80 -17.68 8.36
N ARG A 92 12.14 -16.38 8.23
CA ARG A 92 13.46 -15.82 8.49
C ARG A 92 13.62 -15.22 9.88
N ARG A 93 12.54 -15.05 10.65
CA ARG A 93 12.63 -14.71 12.08
C ARG A 93 13.05 -15.92 12.92
N LEU A 94 12.65 -17.12 12.50
CA LEU A 94 13.00 -18.38 13.16
C LEU A 94 14.40 -18.90 12.75
N ASP A 95 14.84 -18.61 11.52
CA ASP A 95 16.21 -18.84 11.03
C ASP A 95 16.79 -17.53 10.48
N PRO A 96 17.48 -16.73 11.33
CA PRO A 96 17.96 -15.42 10.98
C PRO A 96 18.84 -15.45 9.72
N PRO A 97 18.56 -14.61 8.72
CA PRO A 97 19.35 -14.61 7.50
C PRO A 97 20.78 -14.16 7.82
N ARG A 98 21.77 -14.80 7.19
CA ARG A 98 23.19 -14.43 7.32
C ARG A 98 23.47 -12.99 6.88
N SER A 99 22.60 -12.42 6.05
CA SER A 99 22.60 -11.00 5.67
C SER A 99 21.18 -10.48 5.53
N ILE A 100 20.94 -9.31 6.12
CA ILE A 100 19.71 -8.53 6.02
C ILE A 100 19.39 -8.17 4.56
N GLU A 101 20.41 -7.91 3.73
CA GLU A 101 20.25 -7.50 2.33
C GLU A 101 19.64 -8.61 1.46
N THR A 102 19.99 -9.86 1.77
CA THR A 102 19.46 -11.06 1.07
C THR A 102 18.20 -11.61 1.70
N ALA A 103 17.74 -11.04 2.81
CA ALA A 103 16.55 -11.49 3.50
C ALA A 103 15.31 -11.26 2.64
N LEU A 104 14.33 -12.14 2.76
CA LEU A 104 13.01 -11.94 2.16
C LEU A 104 12.20 -11.01 3.07
N TRP A 105 11.89 -9.84 2.53
CA TRP A 105 11.04 -8.85 3.15
C TRP A 105 9.65 -8.89 2.55
N ILE A 106 8.68 -8.62 3.41
CA ILE A 106 7.32 -8.31 3.03
C ILE A 106 7.23 -6.81 3.11
N ALA A 107 6.99 -6.16 1.99
CA ALA A 107 6.89 -4.72 1.89
C ALA A 107 5.48 -4.34 1.44
N ALA A 108 5.04 -3.16 1.85
CA ALA A 108 3.79 -2.60 1.38
C ALA A 108 3.91 -1.10 1.15
N VAL A 109 3.07 -0.61 0.24
CA VAL A 109 2.91 0.81 -0.07
C VAL A 109 1.46 1.21 0.18
N GLN A 110 1.28 2.37 0.81
CA GLN A 110 -0.01 3.03 0.96
C GLN A 110 -0.09 4.16 -0.07
N MET A 111 -1.15 4.16 -0.87
CA MET A 111 -1.33 5.13 -1.94
C MET A 111 -2.76 5.66 -1.98
N TYR A 112 -2.88 6.94 -2.31
CA TYR A 112 -4.14 7.60 -2.61
C TYR A 112 -4.27 7.76 -4.11
N LEU A 113 -5.48 7.55 -4.63
CA LEU A 113 -5.78 7.59 -6.04
C LEU A 113 -6.63 8.81 -6.35
N GLY A 114 -6.24 9.54 -7.39
CA GLY A 114 -7.00 10.68 -7.89
C GLY A 114 -8.34 10.27 -8.47
N ARG A 115 -9.23 11.25 -8.65
CA ARG A 115 -10.62 10.99 -9.07
C ARG A 115 -10.73 10.40 -10.47
N GLU A 116 -9.80 10.73 -11.35
CA GLU A 116 -9.74 10.29 -12.75
C GLU A 116 -9.21 8.86 -12.90
N VAL A 117 -8.50 8.35 -11.88
CA VAL A 117 -7.96 6.99 -11.89
C VAL A 117 -9.10 5.97 -11.82
N ASP A 118 -9.14 5.05 -12.77
CA ASP A 118 -10.02 3.88 -12.76
C ASP A 118 -9.42 2.73 -11.96
N HIS A 119 -8.13 2.46 -12.18
CA HIS A 119 -7.39 1.43 -11.49
C HIS A 119 -5.89 1.74 -11.48
N VAL A 120 -5.17 1.03 -10.62
CA VAL A 120 -3.71 1.01 -10.64
C VAL A 120 -3.19 -0.40 -10.81
N LEU A 121 -2.05 -0.52 -11.48
CA LEU A 121 -1.23 -1.72 -11.48
C LEU A 121 -0.06 -1.52 -10.53
N VAL A 122 0.20 -2.50 -9.67
CA VAL A 122 1.40 -2.58 -8.82
C VAL A 122 2.14 -3.85 -9.20
N GLY A 123 3.18 -3.70 -10.02
CA GLY A 123 3.69 -4.81 -10.83
C GLY A 123 2.57 -5.31 -11.74
N ASP A 124 2.31 -6.62 -11.71
CA ASP A 124 1.27 -7.24 -12.54
C ASP A 124 -0.12 -7.29 -11.88
N ARG A 125 -0.25 -6.75 -10.66
CA ARG A 125 -1.48 -6.86 -9.86
C ARG A 125 -2.33 -5.61 -9.98
N ARG A 126 -3.62 -5.80 -10.26
CA ARG A 126 -4.61 -4.73 -10.46
C ARG A 126 -5.39 -4.40 -9.19
N PHE A 127 -5.61 -3.10 -8.98
CA PHE A 127 -6.42 -2.55 -7.90
C PHE A 127 -7.44 -1.55 -8.46
N ASP A 128 -8.72 -1.88 -8.37
CA ASP A 128 -9.81 -1.03 -8.88
C ASP A 128 -10.17 0.11 -7.92
N ALA A 129 -10.22 1.33 -8.44
CA ALA A 129 -10.68 2.52 -7.72
C ALA A 129 -12.20 2.75 -7.84
N SER A 130 -12.87 2.00 -8.73
CA SER A 130 -14.29 2.15 -9.07
C SER A 130 -15.25 1.78 -7.93
N SER A 131 -14.77 1.07 -6.90
CA SER A 131 -15.56 0.70 -5.70
C SER A 131 -15.76 1.85 -4.69
N GLY A 132 -15.40 3.08 -5.05
CA GLY A 132 -15.36 4.23 -4.14
C GLY A 132 -14.13 4.24 -3.21
N GLN A 133 -13.39 3.13 -3.18
CA GLN A 133 -12.16 3.00 -2.43
C GLN A 133 -10.98 3.62 -3.20
N ARG A 134 -10.61 4.85 -2.84
CA ARG A 134 -9.46 5.57 -3.43
C ARG A 134 -8.18 5.47 -2.62
N ARG A 135 -8.22 4.69 -1.54
CA ARG A 135 -7.10 4.45 -0.62
C ARG A 135 -6.67 3.00 -0.78
N VAL A 136 -5.49 2.77 -1.31
CA VAL A 136 -5.00 1.43 -1.65
C VAL A 136 -3.77 1.10 -0.83
N VAL A 137 -3.74 -0.10 -0.26
CA VAL A 137 -2.52 -0.73 0.19
C VAL A 137 -2.17 -1.84 -0.79
N ALA A 138 -0.90 -1.97 -1.16
CA ALA A 138 -0.42 -3.08 -1.96
C ALA A 138 0.81 -3.70 -1.29
N VAL A 139 0.79 -5.02 -1.10
CA VAL A 139 1.85 -5.82 -0.48
C VAL A 139 2.63 -6.62 -1.52
N TRP A 140 3.93 -6.81 -1.32
CA TRP A 140 4.73 -7.72 -2.11
C TRP A 140 5.82 -8.36 -1.26
N LYS A 141 6.39 -9.45 -1.77
CA LYS A 141 7.54 -10.12 -1.16
C LYS A 141 8.75 -9.98 -2.06
N GLY A 142 9.89 -9.59 -1.49
CA GLY A 142 11.11 -9.41 -2.27
C GLY A 142 12.37 -9.22 -1.43
N PRO A 143 13.56 -9.32 -2.03
CA PRO A 143 14.82 -9.10 -1.33
C PRO A 143 15.02 -7.61 -1.00
N GLN A 144 15.75 -7.30 0.06
CA GLN A 144 15.95 -5.90 0.52
C GLN A 144 16.94 -5.09 -0.30
N ILE A 145 17.55 -5.70 -1.34
CA ILE A 145 18.88 -5.36 -1.89
C ILE A 145 19.07 -3.87 -2.20
N ARG A 146 18.02 -3.06 -2.38
CA ARG A 146 18.07 -1.60 -2.29
C ARG A 146 16.77 -1.06 -1.73
N ARG A 147 16.72 -0.63 -0.45
CA ARG A 147 15.56 0.03 0.21
C ARG A 147 14.19 -0.42 -0.35
N GLY A 148 13.97 -1.74 -0.46
CA GLY A 148 12.77 -2.32 -1.06
C GLY A 148 12.35 -1.68 -2.38
N SER A 149 12.99 -2.08 -3.51
CA SER A 149 12.52 -1.67 -4.83
C SER A 149 11.05 -2.03 -4.96
N ARG A 150 10.18 -1.03 -4.89
CA ARG A 150 8.76 -1.27 -5.07
C ARG A 150 8.54 -1.74 -6.50
N PRO A 151 7.51 -2.56 -6.75
CA PRO A 151 7.06 -2.79 -8.11
C PRO A 151 6.75 -1.45 -8.80
N VAL A 152 6.86 -1.42 -10.13
CA VAL A 152 6.37 -0.27 -10.90
C VAL A 152 4.88 -0.07 -10.59
N ILE A 153 4.49 1.17 -10.32
CA ILE A 153 3.09 1.54 -10.10
C ILE A 153 2.64 2.34 -11.31
N VAL A 154 1.51 1.96 -11.90
CA VAL A 154 0.94 2.63 -13.09
C VAL A 154 -0.53 2.91 -12.84
N ALA A 155 -0.96 4.16 -12.98
CA ALA A 155 -2.36 4.56 -12.91
C ALA A 155 -2.96 4.64 -14.31
N PHE A 156 -4.19 4.16 -14.42
CA PHE A 156 -4.94 4.17 -15.66
C PHE A 156 -6.28 4.88 -15.50
N GLY A 157 -6.69 5.57 -16.56
CA GLY A 157 -7.99 6.21 -16.68
C GLY A 157 -9.09 5.21 -17.06
N ARG A 158 -10.33 5.69 -17.08
CA ARG A 158 -11.51 4.87 -17.44
C ARG A 158 -11.51 4.42 -18.89
N ASP A 159 -10.81 5.15 -19.75
CA ASP A 159 -10.61 4.83 -21.17
C ASP A 159 -9.45 3.84 -21.39
N GLY A 160 -8.77 3.40 -20.32
CA GLY A 160 -7.60 2.53 -20.39
C GLY A 160 -6.30 3.25 -20.73
N SER A 161 -6.29 4.58 -20.83
CA SER A 161 -5.06 5.35 -21.01
C SER A 161 -4.21 5.35 -19.74
N GLU A 162 -2.89 5.32 -19.90
CA GLU A 162 -1.96 5.52 -18.78
C GLU A 162 -1.96 7.00 -18.37
N LEU A 163 -2.35 7.27 -17.13
CA LEU A 163 -2.40 8.63 -16.58
C LEU A 163 -1.08 9.05 -15.94
N SER A 164 -0.43 8.11 -15.26
CA SER A 164 0.88 8.33 -14.64
C SER A 164 1.57 7.03 -14.27
N ARG A 165 2.90 7.10 -14.12
CA ARG A 165 3.77 5.99 -13.75
C ARG A 165 4.76 6.42 -12.69
N LEU A 166 5.04 5.49 -11.80
CA LEU A 166 6.00 5.64 -10.72
C LEU A 166 6.90 4.38 -10.70
N GLY A 167 8.16 4.53 -11.10
CA GLY A 167 9.13 3.44 -11.17
C GLY A 167 9.58 2.94 -9.79
N PRO A 168 10.50 1.97 -9.69
CA PRO A 168 10.85 1.35 -8.41
C PRO A 168 11.60 2.25 -7.42
N LEU A 169 12.26 3.30 -7.91
CA LEU A 169 13.14 4.18 -7.14
C LEU A 169 12.73 5.65 -7.19
N ASP A 170 11.67 5.98 -7.91
CA ASP A 170 11.26 7.36 -8.09
C ASP A 170 10.66 7.92 -6.78
N SER A 171 10.71 9.23 -6.60
CA SER A 171 9.98 9.88 -5.50
C SER A 171 8.68 10.51 -5.96
N LEU A 172 8.58 10.83 -7.25
CA LEU A 172 7.45 11.48 -7.90
C LEU A 172 7.02 10.67 -9.12
N ASP A 173 5.72 10.63 -9.37
CA ASP A 173 5.17 10.00 -10.57
C ASP A 173 5.41 10.89 -11.81
N SER A 174 5.29 10.30 -13.01
CA SER A 174 5.58 10.98 -14.27
C SER A 174 4.75 12.25 -14.50
N ARG A 175 3.50 12.29 -14.03
CA ARG A 175 2.64 13.46 -14.16
C ARG A 175 3.03 14.57 -13.18
N THR A 176 3.31 14.22 -11.93
CA THR A 176 3.86 15.18 -10.97
C THR A 176 5.19 15.74 -11.47
N TRP A 177 6.07 14.91 -12.03
CA TRP A 177 7.32 15.37 -12.64
C TRP A 177 7.10 16.33 -13.81
N ALA A 178 6.18 16.02 -14.72
CA ALA A 178 5.86 16.88 -15.86
C ALA A 178 5.35 18.25 -15.40
N ARG A 179 4.54 18.29 -14.34
CA ARG A 179 4.06 19.54 -13.74
C ARG A 179 5.19 20.36 -13.13
N VAL A 180 6.06 19.74 -12.31
CA VAL A 180 7.23 20.41 -11.74
C VAL A 180 8.12 21.01 -12.84
N TRP A 181 8.34 20.27 -13.92
CA TRP A 181 9.12 20.77 -15.06
C TRP A 181 8.45 21.96 -15.76
N GLY A 182 7.13 21.90 -15.96
CA GLY A 182 6.37 23.02 -16.54
C GLY A 182 6.36 24.27 -15.66
N GLU A 183 6.40 24.13 -14.33
CA GLU A 183 6.46 25.25 -13.37
C GLU A 183 7.86 25.85 -13.26
N LEU A 184 8.92 25.06 -13.46
CA LEU A 184 10.30 25.54 -13.39
C LEU A 184 10.74 26.33 -14.63
N GLY A 185 10.05 26.16 -15.76
CA GLY A 185 10.36 26.85 -17.02
C GLY A 185 11.71 26.42 -17.62
N GLU A 186 11.83 26.56 -18.94
CA GLU A 186 13.15 26.67 -19.59
C GLU A 186 13.76 28.05 -19.32
#